data_AF-A0A2E4FB62-F1
#
_entry.id   AF-A0A2E4FB62-F1
#
_cell.length_a   1.000
_cell.length_b   1.000
_cell.length_c   1.000
_cell.angle_alpha   90.00
_cell.angle_beta   90.00
_cell.angle_gamma   90.00
#
_symmetry.space_group_name_H-M   'P 1'
#
loop_
_entity.id
_entity.type
_entity.pdbx_description
1 polymer ?
#
loop_
_entity_poly.entity_id
_entity_poly.type
_entity_poly.pdbx_seq_one_letter_code
_entity_poly.pdbx_strand_id
1 'polypeptide(L)'
;MLRPQGFREGALSVEEVSKLIDDRMQAAIDGDYYGVLGVEKDAESSAIQASYIAMAKTIHPDMMGKEGLEDYKDKAGELFKFATEAQEVLTHNKKRKSYDSGDLVAKGVHGGEATGSEERNRKNKAKIQYQKGSVLLNRKGWADAEAHLREAVELNEEEPRYWRKLGWAIFNNSEADKTKRQDEACRCWIQALELNEEDPEAHYYMALYHKSKSDLKKMKNALVRTVKLKPRHVEAQRELRLLKMREEKLKAADTPINRFFKAFANLGKKKKK
;
A
#
# COMPACT_ATOMS: atom_id res chain seq x y z
N MET A 1 -29.79 38.69 -33.62
CA MET A 1 -28.75 37.78 -33.10
C MET A 1 -28.85 36.48 -33.87
N LEU A 2 -27.87 36.22 -34.74
CA LEU A 2 -27.84 35.03 -35.60
C LEU A 2 -27.41 33.83 -34.76
N ARG A 3 -28.22 32.77 -34.72
CA ARG A 3 -27.81 31.47 -34.18
C ARG A 3 -26.65 30.95 -35.04
N PRO A 4 -25.51 30.55 -34.46
CA PRO A 4 -24.51 29.79 -35.21
C PRO A 4 -25.15 28.47 -35.68
N GLN A 5 -25.00 28.19 -36.97
CA GLN A 5 -25.43 26.95 -37.59
C GLN A 5 -24.47 25.84 -37.16
N GLY A 6 -24.94 24.93 -36.32
CA GLY A 6 -24.14 23.79 -35.85
C GLY A 6 -24.92 22.73 -35.07
N PHE A 7 -25.99 23.10 -34.38
CA PHE A 7 -26.66 22.17 -33.47
C PHE A 7 -27.85 21.43 -34.11
N ARG A 8 -27.69 20.11 -34.30
CA ARG A 8 -28.81 19.17 -34.53
C ARG A 8 -29.58 18.95 -33.22
N GLU A 9 -30.91 18.91 -33.28
CA GLU A 9 -31.75 18.56 -32.12
C GLU A 9 -31.30 17.20 -31.54
N GLY A 10 -30.91 17.19 -30.26
CA GLY A 10 -30.38 16.02 -29.55
C GLY A 10 -28.86 15.92 -29.43
N ALA A 11 -28.10 16.91 -29.93
CA ALA A 11 -26.65 17.00 -29.71
C ALA A 11 -26.29 17.68 -28.38
N LEU A 12 -25.23 17.20 -27.72
CA LEU A 12 -24.68 17.75 -26.47
C LEU A 12 -24.26 19.21 -26.63
N SER A 13 -24.60 20.07 -25.67
CA SER A 13 -24.21 21.49 -25.69
C SER A 13 -22.69 21.67 -25.74
N VAL A 14 -22.25 22.85 -26.14
CA VAL A 14 -20.82 23.21 -26.17
C VAL A 14 -20.17 23.00 -24.80
N GLU A 15 -20.86 23.36 -23.71
CA GLU A 15 -20.41 23.14 -22.34
C GLU A 15 -20.38 21.66 -21.94
N GLU A 16 -21.32 20.85 -22.45
CA GLU A 16 -21.35 19.41 -22.18
C GLU A 16 -20.22 18.69 -22.92
N VAL A 17 -19.91 19.10 -24.16
CA VAL A 17 -18.81 18.55 -24.95
C VAL A 17 -17.46 18.95 -24.36
N SER A 18 -17.27 20.21 -23.94
CA SER A 18 -16.02 20.65 -23.32
C SER A 18 -15.75 19.94 -22.00
N LYS A 19 -16.77 19.81 -21.14
CA LYS A 19 -16.67 19.04 -19.89
C LYS A 19 -16.36 17.58 -20.15
N LEU A 20 -17.01 16.97 -21.15
CA LEU A 20 -16.72 15.59 -21.53
C LEU A 20 -15.26 15.43 -21.99
N ILE A 21 -14.73 16.36 -22.78
CA ILE A 21 -13.32 16.34 -23.19
C ILE A 21 -12.40 16.43 -21.98
N ASP A 22 -12.66 17.34 -21.04
CA ASP A 22 -11.84 17.50 -19.85
C ASP A 22 -11.89 16.26 -18.92
N ASP A 23 -13.08 15.69 -18.69
CA ASP A 23 -13.24 14.45 -17.88
C ASP A 23 -12.51 13.25 -18.52
N ARG A 24 -12.64 13.08 -19.85
CA ARG A 24 -11.97 11.98 -20.57
C ARG A 24 -10.47 12.23 -20.73
N MET A 25 -10.04 13.48 -20.81
CA MET A 25 -8.63 13.83 -20.82
C MET A 25 -7.97 13.45 -19.49
N GLN A 26 -8.63 13.65 -18.35
CA GLN A 26 -8.11 13.19 -17.07
C GLN A 26 -7.91 11.66 -17.05
N ALA A 27 -8.87 10.89 -17.58
CA ALA A 27 -8.71 9.44 -17.72
C ALA A 27 -7.54 9.06 -18.65
N ALA A 28 -7.32 9.84 -19.72
CA ALA A 28 -6.20 9.63 -20.64
C ALA A 28 -4.83 9.96 -20.01
N ILE A 29 -4.78 10.99 -19.16
CA ILE A 29 -3.60 11.33 -18.34
C ILE A 29 -3.29 10.20 -17.35
N ASP A 30 -4.34 9.64 -16.74
CA ASP A 30 -4.24 8.53 -15.78
C ASP A 30 -3.86 7.18 -16.41
N GLY A 31 -3.82 7.09 -17.74
CA GLY A 31 -3.58 5.83 -18.45
C GLY A 31 -4.77 4.86 -18.35
N ASP A 32 -5.98 5.36 -18.09
CA ASP A 32 -7.19 4.55 -17.93
C ASP A 32 -7.91 4.38 -19.27
N TYR A 33 -7.68 3.24 -19.94
CA TYR A 33 -8.34 2.89 -21.19
C TYR A 33 -9.86 2.69 -21.04
N TYR A 34 -10.33 2.25 -19.87
CA TYR A 34 -11.77 2.09 -19.63
C TYR A 34 -12.40 3.45 -19.37
N GLY A 35 -11.75 4.29 -18.56
CA GLY A 35 -12.19 5.65 -18.28
C GLY A 35 -12.23 6.55 -19.53
N VAL A 36 -11.22 6.46 -20.41
CA VAL A 36 -11.20 7.26 -21.63
C VAL A 36 -12.35 6.89 -22.59
N LEU A 37 -12.69 5.61 -22.68
CA LEU A 37 -13.83 5.12 -23.46
C LEU A 37 -15.15 5.22 -22.70
N GLY A 38 -15.12 5.42 -21.38
CA GLY A 38 -16.29 5.59 -20.51
C GLY A 38 -17.15 4.35 -20.47
N VAL A 39 -16.48 3.21 -20.36
CA VAL A 39 -17.09 1.89 -20.28
C VAL A 39 -16.59 1.20 -19.02
N GLU A 40 -17.41 0.33 -18.45
CA GLU A 40 -17.04 -0.46 -17.28
C GLU A 40 -15.99 -1.52 -17.62
N LYS A 41 -15.28 -2.00 -16.59
CA LYS A 41 -14.19 -3.00 -16.76
C LYS A 41 -14.67 -4.34 -17.28
N ASP A 42 -15.94 -4.67 -17.10
CA ASP A 42 -16.58 -5.88 -17.58
C ASP A 42 -17.26 -5.71 -18.95
N ALA A 43 -17.19 -4.51 -19.56
CA ALA A 43 -17.82 -4.23 -20.84
C ALA A 43 -17.34 -5.18 -21.95
N GLU A 44 -18.27 -5.63 -22.79
CA GLU A 44 -17.93 -6.47 -23.94
C GLU A 44 -17.22 -5.68 -25.04
N SER A 45 -16.45 -6.37 -25.90
CA SER A 45 -15.74 -5.74 -27.03
C SER A 45 -16.68 -4.96 -27.96
N SER A 46 -17.93 -5.40 -28.12
CA SER A 46 -18.97 -4.72 -28.88
C SER A 46 -19.36 -3.36 -28.26
N ALA A 47 -19.51 -3.32 -26.93
CA ALA A 47 -19.82 -2.10 -26.18
C ALA A 47 -18.64 -1.11 -26.21
N ILE A 48 -17.41 -1.62 -26.09
CA ILE A 48 -16.17 -0.83 -26.22
C ILE A 48 -16.11 -0.14 -27.59
N GLN A 49 -16.33 -0.90 -28.68
CA GLN A 49 -16.31 -0.36 -30.03
C GLN A 49 -17.45 0.64 -30.28
N ALA A 50 -18.65 0.36 -29.76
CA ALA A 50 -19.78 1.28 -29.86
C ALA A 50 -19.49 2.61 -29.14
N SER A 51 -18.90 2.55 -27.95
CA SER A 51 -18.53 3.75 -27.18
C SER A 51 -17.45 4.57 -27.88
N TYR A 52 -16.41 3.92 -28.42
CA TYR A 52 -15.39 4.60 -29.22
C TYR A 52 -15.99 5.33 -30.42
N ILE A 53 -16.90 4.69 -31.17
CA ILE A 53 -17.55 5.32 -32.33
C ILE A 53 -18.42 6.51 -31.90
N ALA A 54 -19.15 6.39 -30.78
CA ALA A 54 -19.96 7.48 -30.25
C ALA A 54 -19.09 8.67 -29.84
N MET A 55 -18.02 8.40 -29.08
CA MET A 55 -17.02 9.38 -28.69
C MET A 55 -16.39 10.05 -29.91
N ALA A 56 -15.92 9.28 -30.89
CA ALA A 56 -15.32 9.78 -32.12
C ALA A 56 -16.22 10.75 -32.88
N LYS A 57 -17.54 10.52 -32.90
CA LYS A 57 -18.48 11.45 -33.56
C LYS A 57 -18.65 12.77 -32.81
N THR A 58 -18.52 12.74 -31.49
CA THR A 58 -18.70 13.89 -30.61
C THR A 58 -17.42 14.71 -30.47
N ILE A 59 -16.26 14.05 -30.35
CA ILE A 59 -15.00 14.71 -29.96
C ILE A 59 -13.88 14.62 -31.01
N HIS A 60 -14.20 14.41 -32.29
CA HIS A 60 -13.19 14.46 -33.35
C HIS A 60 -12.60 15.88 -33.47
N PRO A 61 -11.27 16.03 -33.65
CA PRO A 61 -10.64 17.36 -33.79
C PRO A 61 -11.23 18.21 -34.92
N ASP A 62 -11.62 17.59 -36.05
CA ASP A 62 -12.25 18.30 -37.18
C ASP A 62 -13.67 18.83 -36.90
N MET A 63 -14.32 18.32 -35.86
CA MET A 63 -15.64 18.80 -35.44
C MET A 63 -15.54 19.99 -34.48
N MET A 64 -14.43 20.13 -33.76
CA MET A 64 -14.23 21.19 -32.75
C MET A 64 -14.45 22.60 -33.32
N GLY A 65 -13.86 22.89 -34.49
CA GLY A 65 -14.02 24.19 -35.13
C GLY A 65 -15.43 24.47 -35.65
N LYS A 66 -16.21 23.42 -35.98
CA LYS A 66 -17.62 23.56 -36.42
C LYS A 66 -18.56 23.83 -35.25
N GLU A 67 -18.22 23.33 -34.07
CA GLU A 67 -19.01 23.45 -32.84
C GLU A 67 -18.60 24.67 -31.98
N GLY A 68 -17.65 25.49 -32.43
CA GLY A 68 -17.18 26.66 -31.69
C GLY A 68 -16.21 26.35 -30.55
N LEU A 69 -15.56 25.18 -30.59
CA LEU A 69 -14.60 24.67 -29.60
C LEU A 69 -13.16 24.67 -30.13
N GLU A 70 -12.76 25.68 -30.91
CA GLU A 70 -11.43 25.71 -31.55
C GLU A 70 -10.28 25.55 -30.53
N ASP A 71 -10.43 26.12 -29.32
CA ASP A 71 -9.46 26.00 -28.22
C ASP A 71 -9.27 24.56 -27.70
N TYR A 72 -10.25 23.67 -27.94
CA TYR A 72 -10.20 22.26 -27.53
C TYR A 72 -9.66 21.34 -28.62
N LYS A 73 -9.33 21.85 -29.80
CA LYS A 73 -8.91 21.04 -30.96
C LYS A 73 -7.66 20.19 -30.68
N ASP A 74 -6.67 20.76 -30.02
CA ASP A 74 -5.44 20.04 -29.67
C ASP A 74 -5.72 18.95 -28.62
N LYS A 75 -6.43 19.31 -27.54
CA LYS A 75 -6.87 18.36 -26.50
C LYS A 75 -7.69 17.21 -27.11
N ALA A 76 -8.64 17.53 -27.99
CA ALA A 76 -9.47 16.54 -28.67
C ALA A 76 -8.63 15.61 -29.55
N GLY A 77 -7.66 16.15 -30.28
CA GLY A 77 -6.76 15.36 -31.13
C GLY A 77 -5.89 14.39 -30.33
N GLU A 78 -5.39 14.82 -29.19
CA GLU A 78 -4.62 13.98 -28.27
C GLU A 78 -5.46 12.90 -27.59
N LEU A 79 -6.62 13.30 -27.05
CA LEU A 79 -7.60 12.39 -26.46
C LEU A 79 -8.03 11.32 -27.47
N PHE A 80 -8.23 11.71 -28.73
CA PHE A 80 -8.60 10.81 -29.83
C PHE A 80 -7.51 9.77 -30.11
N LYS A 81 -6.23 10.16 -30.12
CA LYS A 81 -5.10 9.22 -30.28
C LYS A 81 -5.09 8.18 -29.16
N PHE A 82 -5.24 8.62 -27.91
CA PHE A 82 -5.24 7.71 -26.77
C PHE A 82 -6.48 6.81 -26.74
N ALA A 83 -7.66 7.33 -27.10
CA ALA A 83 -8.88 6.53 -27.24
C ALA A 83 -8.77 5.47 -28.35
N THR A 84 -8.03 5.77 -29.42
CA THR A 84 -7.75 4.79 -30.49
C THR A 84 -6.91 3.63 -29.96
N GLU A 85 -5.83 3.93 -29.22
CA GLU A 85 -4.99 2.92 -28.57
C GLU A 85 -5.80 2.10 -27.54
N ALA A 86 -6.62 2.76 -26.73
CA ALA A 86 -7.50 2.13 -25.75
C ALA A 86 -8.43 1.10 -26.40
N GLN A 87 -9.09 1.49 -27.49
CA GLN A 87 -9.93 0.57 -28.27
C GLN A 87 -9.13 -0.63 -28.78
N GLU A 88 -7.96 -0.40 -29.37
CA GLU A 88 -7.14 -1.49 -29.92
C GLU A 88 -6.69 -2.49 -28.85
N VAL A 89 -6.39 -2.02 -27.64
CA VAL A 89 -6.01 -2.88 -26.51
C VAL A 89 -7.22 -3.64 -25.98
N LEU A 90 -8.32 -2.93 -25.68
CA LEU A 90 -9.46 -3.49 -24.96
C LEU A 90 -10.35 -4.38 -25.81
N THR A 91 -10.38 -4.21 -27.14
CA THR A 91 -11.15 -5.09 -28.03
C THR A 91 -10.45 -6.45 -28.25
N HIS A 92 -9.14 -6.53 -28.03
CA HIS A 92 -8.35 -7.75 -28.19
C HIS A 92 -8.16 -8.52 -26.88
N ASN A 93 -8.71 -9.73 -26.79
CA ASN A 93 -8.71 -10.56 -25.56
C ASN A 93 -7.32 -10.69 -24.88
N LYS A 94 -6.25 -10.96 -25.65
CA LYS A 94 -4.91 -11.11 -25.10
C LYS A 94 -4.33 -9.78 -24.57
N LYS A 95 -4.50 -8.69 -25.32
CA LYS A 95 -4.01 -7.36 -24.94
C LYS A 95 -4.79 -6.81 -23.74
N ARG A 96 -6.12 -6.95 -23.74
CA ARG A 96 -7.00 -6.62 -22.62
C ARG A 96 -6.59 -7.35 -21.35
N LYS A 97 -6.37 -8.67 -21.41
CA LYS A 97 -5.87 -9.43 -20.26
C LYS A 97 -4.52 -8.93 -19.77
N SER A 98 -3.60 -8.62 -20.69
CA SER A 98 -2.29 -8.06 -20.36
C SER A 98 -2.41 -6.68 -19.69
N TYR A 99 -3.37 -5.87 -20.12
CA TYR A 99 -3.67 -4.58 -19.51
C TYR A 99 -4.31 -4.75 -18.12
N ASP A 100 -5.31 -5.63 -18.00
CA ASP A 100 -6.01 -5.93 -16.76
C ASP A 100 -5.08 -6.59 -15.71
N SER A 101 -4.07 -7.36 -16.14
CA SER A 101 -3.05 -7.94 -15.28
C SER A 101 -1.93 -6.96 -14.90
N GLY A 102 -1.82 -5.83 -15.60
CA GLY A 102 -0.75 -4.84 -15.44
C GLY A 102 0.55 -5.18 -16.18
N ASP A 103 0.57 -6.22 -17.02
CA ASP A 103 1.71 -6.56 -17.89
C ASP A 103 1.86 -5.57 -19.06
N LEU A 104 0.74 -5.00 -19.53
CA LEU A 104 0.70 -3.91 -20.51
C LEU A 104 0.24 -2.65 -19.77
N VAL A 105 1.03 -1.58 -19.86
CA VAL A 105 0.72 -0.29 -19.23
C VAL A 105 0.54 0.76 -20.31
N ALA A 106 -0.59 1.48 -20.25
CA ALA A 106 -0.89 2.59 -21.13
C ALA A 106 0.11 3.73 -20.91
N LYS A 107 0.63 4.31 -21.99
CA LYS A 107 1.43 5.55 -21.92
C LYS A 107 0.46 6.71 -22.09
N GLY A 108 0.15 7.42 -21.01
CA GLY A 108 -0.79 8.55 -21.02
C GLY A 108 -0.42 9.65 -22.02
N VAL A 109 -1.38 10.52 -22.32
CA VAL A 109 -1.32 11.54 -23.39
C VAL A 109 -0.19 12.58 -23.22
N HIS A 110 0.22 12.86 -21.99
CA HIS A 110 1.31 13.78 -21.70
C HIS A 110 2.42 13.06 -20.93
N GLY A 111 3.54 12.79 -21.60
CA GLY A 111 4.79 12.35 -20.97
C GLY A 111 5.45 13.39 -20.06
N GLY A 112 4.67 14.23 -19.38
CA GLY A 112 5.02 15.24 -18.39
C GLY A 112 3.70 15.91 -17.98
N GLU A 113 3.18 15.77 -16.77
CA GLU A 113 3.82 15.60 -15.46
C GLU A 113 3.89 14.14 -15.00
N ALA A 114 5.12 13.65 -14.90
CA ALA A 114 5.50 12.32 -14.46
C ALA A 114 5.07 11.97 -13.02
N THR A 115 4.59 12.92 -12.21
CA THR A 115 4.34 12.67 -10.79
C THR A 115 3.14 11.77 -10.59
N GLY A 116 1.95 12.08 -11.11
CA GLY A 116 0.73 11.31 -10.81
C GLY A 116 0.70 9.89 -11.37
N SER A 117 1.09 9.70 -12.64
CA SER A 117 1.05 8.39 -13.30
C SER A 117 2.21 7.49 -12.89
N GLU A 118 3.44 8.02 -12.76
CA GLU A 118 4.56 7.21 -12.24
C GLU A 118 4.38 6.92 -10.76
N GLU A 119 3.89 7.86 -9.96
CA GLU A 119 3.59 7.61 -8.54
C GLU A 119 2.48 6.57 -8.40
N ARG A 120 1.39 6.65 -9.19
CA ARG A 120 0.34 5.64 -9.19
C ARG A 120 0.87 4.27 -9.64
N ASN A 121 1.67 4.22 -10.69
CA ASN A 121 2.30 2.99 -11.17
C ASN A 121 3.29 2.42 -10.14
N ARG A 122 4.07 3.28 -9.49
CA ARG A 122 5.00 2.92 -8.41
C ARG A 122 4.23 2.38 -7.19
N LYS A 123 3.17 3.05 -6.76
CA LYS A 123 2.28 2.62 -5.67
C LYS A 123 1.57 1.30 -5.99
N ASN A 124 1.13 1.11 -7.24
CA ASN A 124 0.55 -0.16 -7.71
C ASN A 124 1.58 -1.29 -7.70
N LYS A 125 2.79 -1.04 -8.21
CA LYS A 125 3.90 -2.00 -8.16
C LYS A 125 4.26 -2.35 -6.71
N ALA A 126 4.31 -1.36 -5.82
CA ALA A 126 4.55 -1.55 -4.39
C ALA A 126 3.52 -2.50 -3.77
N LYS A 127 2.24 -2.33 -4.11
CA LYS A 127 1.15 -3.19 -3.65
C LYS A 127 1.28 -4.64 -4.14
N ILE A 128 1.69 -4.84 -5.39
CA ILE A 128 1.95 -6.18 -5.93
C ILE A 128 3.11 -6.85 -5.18
N GLN A 129 4.20 -6.14 -4.95
CA GLN A 129 5.34 -6.67 -4.21
C GLN A 129 4.97 -6.99 -2.75
N TYR A 130 4.21 -6.12 -2.10
CA TYR A 130 3.66 -6.37 -0.77
C TYR A 130 2.78 -7.64 -0.71
N GLN A 131 1.93 -7.86 -1.71
CA GLN A 131 1.09 -9.05 -1.78
C GLN A 131 1.92 -10.32 -1.91
N LYS A 132 2.92 -10.33 -2.81
CA LYS A 132 3.87 -11.45 -2.96
C LYS A 132 4.60 -11.74 -1.65
N GLY A 133 5.18 -10.71 -1.03
CA GLY A 133 5.85 -10.83 0.27
C GLY A 133 4.93 -11.35 1.38
N SER A 134 3.67 -10.89 1.41
CA SER A 134 2.68 -11.37 2.40
C SER A 134 2.31 -12.84 2.23
N VAL A 135 2.20 -13.33 1.00
CA VAL A 135 1.97 -14.75 0.73
C VAL A 135 3.18 -15.59 1.18
N LEU A 136 4.39 -15.11 0.91
CA LEU A 136 5.63 -15.78 1.32
C LEU A 136 5.81 -15.83 2.84
N LEU A 137 5.41 -14.76 3.56
CA LEU A 137 5.38 -14.77 5.02
C LEU A 137 4.49 -15.88 5.59
N ASN A 138 3.31 -16.10 4.99
CA ASN A 138 2.41 -17.18 5.41
C ASN A 138 3.02 -18.57 5.16
N ARG A 139 3.88 -18.68 4.14
CA ARG A 139 4.63 -19.90 3.82
C ARG A 139 5.96 -20.02 4.57
N LYS A 140 6.29 -19.05 5.45
CA LYS A 140 7.57 -18.96 6.17
C LYS A 140 8.81 -18.84 5.25
N GLY A 141 8.63 -18.38 4.01
CA GLY A 141 9.72 -18.05 3.11
C GLY A 141 10.30 -16.67 3.46
N TRP A 142 11.06 -16.59 4.56
CA TRP A 142 11.46 -15.31 5.17
C TRP A 142 12.37 -14.47 4.26
N ALA A 143 13.36 -15.09 3.60
CA ALA A 143 14.30 -14.40 2.73
C ALA A 143 13.61 -13.82 1.49
N ASP A 144 12.81 -14.63 0.78
CA ASP A 144 12.04 -14.16 -0.38
C ASP A 144 11.00 -13.10 0.02
N ALA A 145 10.35 -13.28 1.18
CA ALA A 145 9.41 -12.30 1.70
C ALA A 145 10.10 -10.96 1.98
N GLU A 146 11.28 -11.00 2.61
CA GLU A 146 12.09 -9.81 2.88
C GLU A 146 12.42 -9.08 1.58
N ALA A 147 12.88 -9.80 0.55
CA ALA A 147 13.23 -9.19 -0.74
C ALA A 147 12.05 -8.43 -1.37
N HIS A 148 10.89 -9.07 -1.48
CA HIS A 148 9.68 -8.41 -2.01
C HIS A 148 9.19 -7.25 -1.13
N LEU A 149 9.30 -7.38 0.19
CA LEU A 149 8.86 -6.32 1.11
C LEU A 149 9.80 -5.11 1.13
N ARG A 150 11.11 -5.32 0.91
CA ARG A 150 12.07 -4.22 0.70
C ARG A 150 11.72 -3.43 -0.55
N GLU A 151 11.45 -4.12 -1.67
CA GLU A 151 11.02 -3.46 -2.91
C GLU A 151 9.70 -2.71 -2.71
N ALA A 152 8.74 -3.28 -1.96
CA ALA A 152 7.48 -2.60 -1.66
C ALA A 152 7.68 -1.28 -0.88
N VAL A 153 8.58 -1.27 0.10
CA VAL A 153 8.92 -0.08 0.87
C VAL A 153 9.66 0.96 0.03
N GLU A 154 10.62 0.53 -0.79
CA GLU A 154 11.36 1.42 -1.71
C GLU A 154 10.44 2.11 -2.72
N LEU A 155 9.40 1.41 -3.17
CA LEU A 155 8.41 1.95 -4.10
C LEU A 155 7.38 2.83 -3.41
N ASN A 156 7.04 2.58 -2.14
CA ASN A 156 6.11 3.41 -1.39
C ASN A 156 6.42 3.35 0.11
N GLU A 157 7.17 4.34 0.59
CA GLU A 157 7.59 4.44 2.00
C GLU A 157 6.49 4.98 2.92
N GLU A 158 5.42 5.56 2.39
CA GLU A 158 4.34 6.19 3.16
C GLU A 158 3.37 5.17 3.77
N GLU A 159 3.43 3.89 3.36
CA GLU A 159 2.48 2.86 3.78
C GLU A 159 3.00 2.09 5.03
N PRO A 160 2.39 2.31 6.22
CA PRO A 160 2.88 1.72 7.47
C PRO A 160 2.88 0.19 7.47
N ARG A 161 1.92 -0.43 6.75
CA ARG A 161 1.80 -1.88 6.68
C ARG A 161 3.00 -2.55 6.01
N TYR A 162 3.69 -1.85 5.10
CA TYR A 162 4.84 -2.38 4.38
C TYR A 162 6.03 -2.49 5.31
N TRP A 163 6.35 -1.40 6.02
CA TRP A 163 7.35 -1.37 7.07
C TRP A 163 7.10 -2.41 8.16
N ARG A 164 5.86 -2.54 8.62
CA ARG A 164 5.50 -3.54 9.64
C ARG A 164 5.79 -4.97 9.18
N LYS A 165 5.37 -5.33 7.97
CA LYS A 165 5.57 -6.67 7.40
C LYS A 165 7.05 -6.92 7.09
N LEU A 166 7.77 -5.92 6.59
CA LEU A 166 9.21 -6.00 6.35
C LEU A 166 9.96 -6.31 7.64
N GLY A 167 9.69 -5.57 8.72
CA GLY A 167 10.30 -5.85 10.02
C GLY A 167 10.02 -7.27 10.52
N TRP A 168 8.80 -7.79 10.28
CA TRP A 168 8.46 -9.17 10.61
C TRP A 168 9.22 -10.21 9.77
N ALA A 169 9.41 -9.94 8.47
CA ALA A 169 10.22 -10.79 7.59
C ALA A 169 11.68 -10.86 8.09
N ILE A 170 12.30 -9.69 8.26
CA ILE A 170 13.70 -9.55 8.70
C ILE A 170 13.93 -10.22 10.05
N PHE A 171 13.04 -10.00 11.02
CA PHE A 171 13.20 -10.57 12.37
C PHE A 171 13.29 -12.10 12.38
N ASN A 172 12.52 -12.75 11.49
CA ASN A 172 12.42 -14.20 11.37
C ASN A 172 13.39 -14.79 10.32
N ASN A 173 14.01 -13.97 9.48
CA ASN A 173 14.99 -14.43 8.50
C ASN A 173 16.24 -15.01 9.20
N SER A 174 16.41 -16.34 9.15
CA SER A 174 17.53 -17.03 9.79
C SER A 174 18.85 -16.89 9.04
N GLU A 175 18.84 -16.43 7.78
CA GLU A 175 20.05 -16.30 6.95
C GLU A 175 20.93 -15.12 7.40
N ALA A 176 20.34 -14.10 8.02
CA ALA A 176 21.04 -12.94 8.54
C ALA A 176 21.46 -13.13 10.02
N ASP A 177 22.52 -12.43 10.42
CA ASP A 177 22.94 -12.36 11.83
C ASP A 177 21.79 -11.93 12.74
N LYS A 178 21.64 -12.63 13.87
CA LYS A 178 20.51 -12.43 14.80
C LYS A 178 20.46 -11.03 15.38
N THR A 179 21.59 -10.45 15.74
CA THR A 179 21.60 -9.13 16.36
C THR A 179 21.27 -8.08 15.31
N LYS A 180 21.93 -8.15 14.14
CA LYS A 180 21.72 -7.20 13.04
C LYS A 180 20.27 -7.21 12.56
N ARG A 181 19.70 -8.38 12.29
CA ARG A 181 18.31 -8.47 11.80
C ARG A 181 17.29 -7.99 12.85
N GLN A 182 17.54 -8.25 14.14
CA GLN A 182 16.63 -7.79 15.20
C GLN A 182 16.63 -6.27 15.32
N ASP A 183 17.80 -5.64 15.24
CA ASP A 183 17.91 -4.20 15.34
C ASP A 183 17.38 -3.51 14.06
N GLU A 184 17.55 -4.13 12.89
CA GLU A 184 16.93 -3.64 11.66
C GLU A 184 15.40 -3.77 11.67
N ALA A 185 14.86 -4.92 12.08
CA ALA A 185 13.42 -5.11 12.24
C ALA A 185 12.80 -4.08 13.19
N CYS A 186 13.50 -3.75 14.28
CA CYS A 186 13.11 -2.70 15.21
C CYS A 186 12.99 -1.34 14.51
N ARG A 187 13.96 -0.97 13.65
CA ARG A 187 13.87 0.27 12.86
C ARG A 187 12.65 0.28 11.94
N CYS A 188 12.34 -0.83 11.28
CA CYS A 188 11.14 -0.92 10.45
C CYS A 188 9.85 -0.73 11.27
N TRP A 189 9.76 -1.28 12.48
CA TRP A 189 8.58 -1.08 13.33
C TRP A 189 8.48 0.32 13.91
N ILE A 190 9.62 0.98 14.17
CA ILE A 190 9.64 2.41 14.53
C ILE A 190 9.07 3.24 13.38
N GLN A 191 9.54 3.04 12.15
CA GLN A 191 9.02 3.75 10.97
C GLN A 191 7.52 3.51 10.75
N ALA A 192 7.05 2.27 10.92
CA ALA A 192 5.63 1.96 10.85
C ALA A 192 4.81 2.73 11.91
N LEU A 193 5.35 2.90 13.11
CA LEU A 193 4.70 3.64 14.20
C LEU A 193 4.79 5.16 14.04
N GLU A 194 5.82 5.68 13.36
CA GLU A 194 5.91 7.10 12.99
C GLU A 194 4.84 7.47 11.95
N LEU A 195 4.54 6.57 11.02
CA LEU A 195 3.47 6.76 10.03
C LEU A 195 2.07 6.46 10.60
N ASN A 196 1.96 5.50 11.54
CA ASN A 196 0.73 5.16 12.24
C ASN A 196 1.00 4.71 13.68
N GLU A 197 0.85 5.64 14.62
CA GLU A 197 1.08 5.40 16.05
C GLU A 197 0.12 4.36 16.67
N GLU A 198 -0.99 4.07 16.01
CA GLU A 198 -2.07 3.21 16.49
C GLU A 198 -2.10 1.83 15.84
N ASP A 199 -0.98 1.33 15.30
CA ASP A 199 -0.86 -0.05 14.80
C ASP A 199 -0.62 -1.05 15.96
N PRO A 200 -1.61 -1.89 16.34
CA PRO A 200 -1.45 -2.82 17.46
C PRO A 200 -0.42 -3.92 17.16
N GLU A 201 -0.31 -4.38 15.91
CA GLU A 201 0.67 -5.41 15.54
C GLU A 201 2.10 -4.85 15.60
N ALA A 202 2.33 -3.58 15.24
CA ALA A 202 3.63 -2.95 15.38
C ALA A 202 4.06 -2.82 16.86
N HIS A 203 3.14 -2.39 17.75
CA HIS A 203 3.39 -2.38 19.20
C HIS A 203 3.68 -3.79 19.74
N TYR A 204 2.97 -4.81 19.25
CA TYR A 204 3.23 -6.19 19.65
C TYR A 204 4.63 -6.66 19.22
N TYR A 205 5.05 -6.35 18.00
CA TYR A 205 6.37 -6.71 17.52
C TYR A 205 7.50 -5.99 18.26
N MET A 206 7.30 -4.72 18.64
CA MET A 206 8.21 -4.01 19.55
C MET A 206 8.34 -4.72 20.90
N ALA A 207 7.26 -5.29 21.43
CA ALA A 207 7.33 -6.11 22.63
C ALA A 207 8.20 -7.36 22.44
N LEU A 208 8.11 -8.03 21.28
CA LEU A 208 8.94 -9.18 20.95
C LEU A 208 10.43 -8.83 20.83
N TYR A 209 10.74 -7.65 20.27
CA TYR A 209 12.09 -7.11 20.26
C TYR A 209 12.63 -6.87 21.67
N HIS A 210 11.87 -6.17 22.52
CA HIS A 210 12.29 -5.92 23.89
C HIS A 210 12.42 -7.20 24.72
N LYS A 211 11.56 -8.20 24.44
CA LYS A 211 11.70 -9.55 25.00
C LYS A 211 13.02 -10.19 24.58
N SER A 212 13.46 -10.07 23.32
CA SER A 212 14.75 -10.63 22.88
C SER A 212 15.94 -9.93 23.53
N LYS A 213 15.83 -8.63 23.83
CA LYS A 213 16.84 -7.85 24.56
C LYS A 213 16.72 -7.95 26.10
N SER A 214 15.78 -8.74 26.61
CA SER A 214 15.48 -8.87 28.05
C SER A 214 15.06 -7.56 28.75
N ASP A 215 14.62 -6.55 28.00
CA ASP A 215 14.06 -5.30 28.55
C ASP A 215 12.58 -5.52 28.89
N LEU A 216 12.34 -6.12 30.05
CA LEU A 216 10.98 -6.47 30.50
C LEU A 216 10.08 -5.24 30.72
N LYS A 217 10.67 -4.08 31.05
CA LYS A 217 9.91 -2.85 31.29
C LYS A 217 9.34 -2.32 29.98
N LYS A 218 10.18 -2.19 28.94
CA LYS A 218 9.70 -1.75 27.61
C LYS A 218 8.77 -2.79 26.97
N MET A 219 9.08 -4.07 27.12
CA MET A 219 8.19 -5.16 26.69
C MET A 219 6.78 -5.00 27.29
N LYS A 220 6.67 -4.78 28.61
CA LYS A 220 5.38 -4.59 29.28
C LYS A 220 4.58 -3.43 28.71
N ASN A 221 5.24 -2.27 28.53
CA ASN A 221 4.59 -1.07 28.03
C ASN A 221 4.02 -1.28 26.61
N ALA A 222 4.81 -1.89 25.73
CA ALA A 222 4.42 -2.20 24.36
C ALA A 222 3.24 -3.19 24.32
N LEU A 223 3.24 -4.23 25.18
CA LEU A 223 2.11 -5.16 25.28
C LEU A 223 0.85 -4.50 25.84
N VAL A 224 0.97 -3.62 26.84
CA VAL A 224 -0.17 -2.86 27.36
C VAL A 224 -0.77 -1.97 26.28
N ARG A 225 0.05 -1.28 25.48
CA ARG A 225 -0.41 -0.49 24.35
C ARG A 225 -1.10 -1.36 23.30
N THR A 226 -0.54 -2.53 22.98
CA THR A 226 -1.13 -3.52 22.07
C THR A 226 -2.53 -3.92 22.52
N VAL A 227 -2.70 -4.32 23.79
CA VAL A 227 -4.00 -4.76 24.31
C VAL A 227 -4.98 -3.59 24.45
N LYS A 228 -4.50 -2.37 24.69
CA LYS A 228 -5.35 -1.17 24.68
C LYS A 228 -5.96 -0.93 23.29
N LEU A 229 -5.14 -1.04 22.23
CA LEU A 229 -5.56 -0.84 20.84
C LEU A 229 -6.39 -2.03 20.32
N LYS A 230 -6.01 -3.25 20.68
CA LYS A 230 -6.68 -4.50 20.27
C LYS A 230 -6.94 -5.38 21.49
N PRO A 231 -8.08 -5.19 22.20
CA PRO A 231 -8.39 -5.93 23.43
C PRO A 231 -8.38 -7.45 23.26
N ARG A 232 -8.70 -7.97 22.07
CA ARG A 232 -8.72 -9.42 21.75
C ARG A 232 -7.41 -9.94 21.14
N HIS A 233 -6.28 -9.27 21.32
CA HIS A 233 -4.98 -9.78 20.86
C HIS A 233 -4.49 -10.92 21.75
N VAL A 234 -4.70 -12.16 21.31
CA VAL A 234 -4.46 -13.39 22.09
C VAL A 234 -3.01 -13.50 22.56
N GLU A 235 -2.06 -13.26 21.67
CA GLU A 235 -0.64 -13.38 21.94
C GLU A 235 -0.15 -12.33 22.94
N ALA A 236 -0.58 -11.07 22.78
CA ALA A 236 -0.20 -10.00 23.69
C ALA A 236 -0.75 -10.22 25.11
N GLN A 237 -2.01 -10.67 25.22
CA GLN A 237 -2.60 -11.04 26.51
C GLN A 237 -1.82 -12.20 27.16
N ARG A 238 -1.47 -13.24 26.38
CA ARG A 238 -0.68 -14.37 26.86
C ARG A 238 0.68 -13.91 27.40
N GLU A 239 1.40 -13.08 26.66
CA GLU A 239 2.70 -12.55 27.08
C GLU A 239 2.61 -11.67 28.33
N LEU A 240 1.58 -10.82 28.45
CA LEU A 240 1.33 -10.05 29.68
C LEU A 240 1.06 -10.94 30.89
N ARG A 241 0.28 -12.00 30.71
CA ARG A 241 0.00 -12.96 31.78
C ARG A 241 1.28 -13.64 32.25
N LEU A 242 2.11 -14.12 31.32
CA LEU A 242 3.40 -14.75 31.65
C LEU A 242 4.34 -13.77 32.37
N LEU A 243 4.35 -12.50 31.95
CA LEU A 243 5.15 -11.46 32.59
C LEU A 243 4.69 -11.19 34.03
N LYS A 244 3.38 -11.04 34.26
CA LYS A 244 2.81 -10.87 35.61
C LYS A 244 3.15 -12.04 36.53
N MET A 245 2.99 -13.27 36.06
CA MET A 245 3.36 -14.47 36.84
C MET A 245 4.85 -14.48 37.23
N ARG A 246 5.73 -14.01 36.34
CA ARG A 246 7.17 -13.89 36.63
C ARG A 246 7.43 -12.82 37.68
N GLU A 247 6.79 -11.65 37.56
CA GLU A 247 6.89 -10.56 38.56
C GLU A 247 6.40 -11.01 39.94
N GLU A 248 5.27 -11.73 40.01
CA GLU A 248 4.72 -12.27 41.26
C GLU A 248 5.66 -13.28 41.91
N LYS A 249 6.22 -14.23 41.14
CA LYS A 249 7.22 -15.18 41.64
C LYS A 249 8.47 -14.48 42.17
N LEU A 250 8.94 -13.45 41.49
CA LEU A 250 10.10 -12.66 41.94
C LEU A 250 9.79 -11.91 43.24
N LYS A 251 8.60 -11.31 43.36
CA LYS A 251 8.16 -10.64 44.60
C LYS A 251 8.01 -11.62 45.77
N ALA A 252 7.44 -12.79 45.54
CA ALA A 252 7.32 -13.83 46.56
C ALA A 252 8.69 -14.36 47.03
N ALA A 253 9.64 -14.51 46.10
CA ALA A 253 11.00 -14.88 46.40
C ALA A 253 11.78 -13.79 47.16
N ASP A 254 11.45 -12.52 46.95
CA ASP A 254 12.10 -11.35 47.54
C ASP A 254 11.37 -10.83 48.79
N THR A 255 10.89 -11.75 49.63
CA THR A 255 10.25 -11.45 50.91
C THR A 255 11.29 -11.12 51.99
N PRO A 256 10.93 -10.31 53.02
CA PRO A 256 11.85 -9.97 54.12
C PRO A 256 12.44 -11.21 54.81
N ILE A 257 11.64 -12.27 54.95
CA ILE A 257 12.06 -13.56 55.50
C ILE A 257 13.14 -14.20 54.61
N ASN A 258 12.94 -14.26 53.28
CA ASN A 258 13.93 -14.79 52.36
C ASN A 258 15.21 -13.93 52.30
N ARG A 259 15.09 -12.60 52.38
CA ARG A 259 16.24 -11.70 52.48
C ARG A 259 17.04 -11.96 53.76
N PHE A 260 16.37 -12.17 54.88
CA PHE A 260 16.97 -12.52 56.17
C PHE A 260 17.74 -13.84 56.07
N PHE A 261 17.10 -14.92 55.59
CA PHE A 261 17.78 -16.22 55.41
C PHE A 261 18.98 -16.16 54.45
N LYS A 262 18.88 -15.39 53.35
CA LYS A 262 19.97 -15.21 52.38
C LYS A 262 21.14 -14.42 52.96
N ALA A 263 20.87 -13.42 53.81
CA ALA A 263 21.90 -12.68 54.54
C ALA A 263 22.63 -13.57 55.56
N PHE A 264 21.88 -14.37 56.33
CA PHE A 264 22.46 -15.32 57.30
C PHE A 264 23.32 -16.40 56.63
N ALA A 265 22.88 -16.96 55.50
CA ALA A 265 23.66 -17.95 54.75
C ALA A 265 24.99 -17.39 54.22
N ASN A 266 25.04 -16.10 53.86
CA ASN A 266 26.28 -15.45 53.41
C ASN A 266 27.23 -15.09 54.56
N LEU A 267 26.71 -14.82 55.76
CA LEU A 267 27.50 -14.60 56.99
C LEU A 267 28.23 -15.88 57.43
N GLY A 268 27.61 -17.06 57.28
CA GLY A 268 28.24 -18.35 57.57
C GLY A 268 29.40 -18.73 56.65
N LYS A 269 29.43 -18.20 55.41
CA LYS A 269 30.51 -18.46 54.43
C LYS A 269 31.74 -17.58 54.61
N LYS A 270 31.62 -16.41 55.25
CA LYS A 270 32.74 -15.48 55.49
C LYS A 270 33.63 -15.85 56.68
N LYS A 271 33.22 -16.79 57.54
CA LYS A 271 34.00 -17.22 58.73
C LYS A 271 34.93 -18.43 58.49
N LYS A 272 35.14 -18.86 57.25
CA LYS A 272 36.00 -20.00 56.88
C LYS A 272 37.24 -19.62 56.05
N LYS A 273 37.75 -18.39 56.16
CA LYS A 273 39.05 -17.99 55.65
C LYS A 273 39.94 -17.53 56.79
#